data_AF-A0A095A210-F1
#
_entry.id   AF-A0A095A210-F1
#
_cell.length_a   1.000
_cell.length_b   1.000
_cell.length_c   1.000
_cell.angle_alpha   90.00
_cell.angle_beta   90.00
_cell.angle_gamma   90.00
#
_symmetry.space_group_name_H-M   'P 1'
#
loop_
_entity.id
_entity.type
_entity.pdbx_description
1 polymer ?
#
loop_
_entity_poly.entity_id
_entity_poly.type
_entity_poly.pdbx_seq_one_letter_code
_entity_poly.pdbx_strand_id
1 'polypeptide(L)'
;MLSSYLSAFYYEYEASKTFASRCAQYLNIDVKFCGVLGKCTRFQEKEVANLTVKVNRVVESKDNKTSGNSPLPQIIPLSDDVLLNSVVFSTMGEQSILSNTEQSFILLLCELHRRHYPRDDLTEQQCLAYINTVIRAVYPDSENEIKSSSSWPIATETLFRRSLLEHNSVRKTERALSQLEVRIPLYIRPECFDLLILGVKLSV
;
A
#
# COMPACT_ATOMS: atom_id res chain seq x y z
N MET A 1 8.14 -14.78 -4.09
CA MET A 1 7.74 -13.90 -2.96
C MET A 1 7.78 -14.62 -1.63
N LEU A 2 7.03 -15.73 -1.43
CA LEU A 2 7.00 -16.47 -0.16
C LEU A 2 8.39 -16.89 0.35
N SER A 3 9.26 -17.42 -0.52
CA SER A 3 10.62 -17.82 -0.14
C SER A 3 11.43 -16.64 0.43
N SER A 4 11.28 -15.45 -0.12
CA SER A 4 11.96 -14.24 0.38
C SER A 4 11.46 -13.86 1.77
N TYR A 5 10.13 -13.90 1.99
CA TYR A 5 9.53 -13.67 3.30
C TYR A 5 10.00 -14.71 4.32
N LEU A 6 9.98 -16.00 3.96
CA LEU A 6 10.34 -17.09 4.86
C LEU A 6 11.82 -17.02 5.25
N SER A 7 12.72 -16.73 4.31
CA SER A 7 14.13 -16.51 4.63
C SER A 7 14.33 -15.35 5.60
N ALA A 8 13.64 -14.21 5.41
CA ALA A 8 13.71 -13.11 6.39
C ALA A 8 13.08 -13.46 7.74
N PHE A 9 12.07 -14.34 7.76
CA PHE A 9 11.48 -14.84 8.99
C PHE A 9 12.46 -15.68 9.81
N TYR A 10 13.27 -16.50 9.13
CA TYR A 10 14.34 -17.30 9.74
C TYR A 10 15.70 -16.58 9.81
N TYR A 11 15.72 -15.24 9.72
CA TYR A 11 16.91 -14.41 9.83
C TYR A 11 17.99 -14.64 8.74
N GLU A 12 17.64 -15.32 7.65
CA GLU A 12 18.48 -15.47 6.45
C GLU A 12 18.30 -14.28 5.50
N TYR A 13 18.82 -13.13 5.92
CA TYR A 13 18.62 -11.85 5.23
C TYR A 13 19.22 -11.82 3.81
N GLU A 14 20.40 -12.38 3.60
CA GLU A 14 21.05 -12.40 2.28
C GLU A 14 20.30 -13.29 1.28
N ALA A 15 19.78 -14.44 1.73
CA ALA A 15 18.91 -15.28 0.92
C ALA A 15 17.60 -14.56 0.59
N SER A 16 17.01 -13.88 1.59
CA SER A 16 15.80 -13.07 1.41
C SER A 16 15.97 -12.01 0.33
N LYS A 17 17.06 -11.22 0.38
CA LYS A 17 17.42 -10.22 -0.63
C LYS A 17 17.58 -10.84 -2.01
N THR A 18 18.29 -11.97 -2.10
CA THR A 18 18.50 -12.69 -3.37
C THR A 18 17.17 -13.11 -4.00
N PHE A 19 16.25 -13.67 -3.20
CA PHE A 19 14.92 -14.04 -3.67
C PHE A 19 14.06 -12.83 -4.05
N ALA A 20 14.17 -11.72 -3.31
CA ALA A 20 13.46 -10.48 -3.65
C ALA A 20 13.95 -9.90 -4.99
N SER A 21 15.27 -9.86 -5.20
CA SER A 21 15.87 -9.41 -6.46
C SER A 21 15.44 -10.27 -7.65
N ARG A 22 15.37 -11.59 -7.48
CA ARG A 22 14.82 -12.49 -8.51
C ARG A 22 13.35 -12.18 -8.80
N CYS A 23 12.53 -11.93 -7.77
CA CYS A 23 11.13 -11.55 -7.97
C CYS A 23 11.00 -10.23 -8.74
N ALA A 24 11.82 -9.22 -8.43
CA ALA A 24 11.85 -7.95 -9.16
C ALA A 24 12.20 -8.15 -10.64
N GLN A 25 13.19 -9.01 -10.93
CA GLN A 25 13.55 -9.39 -12.31
C GLN A 25 12.39 -10.07 -13.04
N TYR A 26 11.71 -11.03 -12.41
CA TYR A 26 10.54 -11.70 -13.02
C TYR A 26 9.37 -10.73 -13.31
N LEU A 27 9.18 -9.73 -12.45
CA LEU A 27 8.16 -8.71 -12.62
C LEU A 27 8.59 -7.58 -13.57
N ASN A 28 9.86 -7.54 -13.99
CA ASN A 28 10.45 -6.47 -14.79
C ASN A 28 10.27 -5.07 -14.17
N ILE A 29 10.32 -4.99 -12.83
CA ILE A 29 10.20 -3.73 -12.09
C ILE A 29 11.45 -3.42 -11.28
N ASP A 30 11.74 -2.14 -11.16
CA ASP A 30 12.76 -1.58 -10.28
C ASP A 30 12.07 -0.62 -9.30
N VAL A 31 12.15 -0.93 -8.01
CA VAL A 31 11.48 -0.19 -6.95
C VAL A 31 12.52 0.61 -6.18
N LYS A 32 12.41 1.95 -6.23
CA LYS A 32 13.39 2.85 -5.60
C LYS A 32 12.71 3.95 -4.80
N PHE A 33 13.35 4.35 -3.72
CA PHE A 33 12.97 5.56 -3.00
C PHE A 33 13.29 6.80 -3.83
N CYS A 34 12.41 7.78 -3.78
CA CYS A 34 12.57 9.07 -4.44
C CYS A 34 12.00 10.18 -3.54
N GLY A 35 12.63 11.35 -3.55
CA GLY A 35 12.10 12.56 -2.93
C GLY A 35 11.28 13.35 -3.94
N VAL A 36 10.03 13.67 -3.61
CA VAL A 36 9.15 14.46 -4.48
C VAL A 36 8.53 15.59 -3.68
N LEU A 37 8.43 16.77 -4.30
CA LEU A 37 7.82 17.94 -3.69
C LEU A 37 6.30 17.73 -3.54
N GLY A 38 5.80 17.98 -2.34
CA GLY A 38 4.37 17.91 -2.06
C GLY A 38 3.98 18.73 -0.84
N LYS A 39 2.66 18.84 -0.64
CA LYS A 39 2.05 19.51 0.50
C LYS A 39 1.47 18.45 1.44
N CYS A 40 1.75 18.61 2.73
CA CYS A 40 1.25 17.73 3.78
C CYS A 40 0.15 18.40 4.63
N THR A 41 0.02 19.73 4.54
CA THR A 41 -0.96 20.51 5.28
C THR A 41 -1.77 21.41 4.35
N ARG A 42 -3.00 21.73 4.75
CA ARG A 42 -3.93 22.57 3.96
C ARG A 42 -3.44 24.00 3.80
N PHE A 43 -2.68 24.50 4.78
CA PHE A 43 -2.21 25.88 4.85
C PHE A 43 -0.74 26.05 4.41
N GLN A 44 -0.13 25.01 3.82
CA GLN A 44 1.26 25.05 3.39
C GLN A 44 1.42 25.89 2.10
N GLU A 45 2.11 27.02 2.20
CA GLU A 45 2.44 27.85 1.02
C GLU A 45 3.53 27.19 0.16
N LYS A 46 4.64 26.79 0.79
CA LYS A 46 5.81 26.19 0.11
C LYS A 46 5.76 24.67 0.13
N GLU A 47 6.06 24.04 -0.99
CA GLU A 47 6.17 22.59 -1.06
C GLU A 47 7.46 22.09 -0.40
N VAL A 48 7.36 20.92 0.24
CA VAL A 48 8.50 20.29 0.94
C VAL A 48 8.75 18.93 0.32
N ALA A 49 10.02 18.51 0.29
CA ALA A 49 10.41 17.20 -0.21
C ALA A 49 9.86 16.10 0.72
N ASN A 50 9.07 15.20 0.13
CA ASN A 50 8.50 14.05 0.81
C ASN A 50 9.04 12.75 0.19
N LEU A 51 9.27 11.76 1.04
CA LEU A 51 9.73 10.45 0.61
C LEU A 51 8.59 9.66 -0.03
N THR A 52 8.84 9.12 -1.21
CA THR A 52 7.94 8.21 -1.91
C THR A 52 8.70 7.04 -2.53
N VAL A 53 7.97 6.09 -3.07
CA VAL A 53 8.52 4.95 -3.82
C VAL A 53 8.09 5.07 -5.26
N LYS A 54 9.07 5.12 -6.16
CA LYS A 54 8.89 5.07 -7.60
C LYS A 54 9.10 3.65 -8.10
N VAL A 55 8.15 3.16 -8.88
CA VAL A 55 8.22 1.85 -9.54
C VAL A 55 8.50 2.11 -11.02
N ASN A 56 9.70 1.75 -11.48
CA ASN A 56 10.07 1.85 -12.88
C ASN A 56 9.89 0.50 -13.56
N ARG A 57 9.23 0.47 -14.72
CA ARG A 57 9.15 -0.74 -15.54
C ARG A 57 10.31 -0.76 -16.52
N VAL A 58 11.00 -1.90 -16.57
CA VAL A 58 12.10 -2.12 -17.51
C VAL A 58 11.56 -2.45 -18.91
N VAL A 59 10.35 -2.99 -19.00
CA VAL A 59 9.64 -3.31 -20.25
C VAL A 59 8.17 -2.90 -20.12
N GLU A 60 7.62 -2.23 -21.12
CA GLU A 60 6.18 -1.91 -21.17
C GLU A 60 5.36 -3.20 -21.29
N SER A 61 4.68 -3.55 -20.21
CA SER A 61 3.81 -4.73 -20.14
C SER A 61 2.41 -4.35 -20.64
N LYS A 62 1.90 -5.01 -21.67
CA LYS A 62 0.55 -4.80 -22.23
C LYS A 62 -0.58 -5.46 -21.43
N ASP A 63 -0.28 -6.18 -20.35
CA ASP A 63 -1.27 -6.92 -19.58
C ASP A 63 -1.86 -6.08 -18.43
N ASN A 64 -2.57 -5.01 -18.78
CA ASN A 64 -3.52 -4.37 -17.87
C ASN A 64 -4.83 -5.18 -17.83
N LYS A 65 -4.77 -6.43 -17.38
CA LYS A 65 -5.99 -7.15 -17.02
C LYS A 65 -6.52 -6.53 -15.73
N THR A 66 -7.44 -5.60 -15.88
CA THR A 66 -8.30 -5.12 -14.80
C THR A 66 -9.11 -6.31 -14.29
N SER A 67 -8.63 -7.00 -13.25
CA SER A 67 -9.47 -7.98 -12.55
C SER A 67 -10.67 -7.22 -11.96
N GLY A 68 -11.84 -7.86 -11.99
CA GLY A 68 -13.12 -7.21 -11.70
C GLY A 68 -13.14 -6.43 -10.39
N ASN A 69 -14.05 -5.46 -10.30
CA ASN A 69 -14.30 -4.64 -9.12
C ASN A 69 -14.68 -5.52 -7.92
N SER A 70 -13.69 -6.07 -7.22
CA SER A 70 -13.90 -6.62 -5.87
C SER A 70 -14.22 -5.45 -4.93
N PRO A 71 -15.20 -5.60 -4.02
CA PRO A 71 -15.44 -4.56 -3.04
C PRO A 71 -14.17 -4.39 -2.21
N LEU A 72 -13.72 -3.15 -2.05
CA LEU A 72 -12.54 -2.81 -1.28
C LEU A 72 -12.95 -2.38 0.14
N PRO A 73 -12.13 -2.61 1.16
CA PRO A 73 -12.40 -2.08 2.49
C PRO A 73 -12.45 -0.56 2.46
N GLN A 74 -13.30 0.04 3.30
CA GLN A 74 -13.38 1.48 3.44
C GLN A 74 -12.10 2.04 4.05
N ILE A 75 -11.58 3.13 3.47
CA ILE A 75 -10.49 3.90 4.05
C ILE A 75 -11.05 5.00 4.95
N ILE A 76 -10.56 5.10 6.19
CA ILE A 76 -10.97 6.13 7.14
C ILE A 76 -10.01 7.32 7.04
N PRO A 77 -10.50 8.52 6.70
CA PRO A 77 -9.68 9.72 6.64
C PRO A 77 -9.24 10.15 8.04
N LEU A 78 -8.13 10.87 8.10
CA LEU A 78 -7.69 11.57 9.30
C LEU A 78 -8.61 12.78 9.54
N SER A 79 -9.30 12.80 10.68
CA SER A 79 -10.12 13.93 11.14
C SER A 79 -9.26 15.07 11.66
N ASP A 80 -8.39 15.62 10.80
CA ASP A 80 -7.49 16.73 11.13
C ASP A 80 -7.76 17.92 10.20
N ASP A 81 -7.99 19.09 10.81
CA ASP A 81 -8.29 20.33 10.08
C ASP A 81 -7.05 20.96 9.44
N VAL A 82 -5.86 20.56 9.87
CA VAL A 82 -4.58 21.11 9.43
C VAL A 82 -3.89 20.16 8.44
N LEU A 83 -3.82 18.88 8.77
CA LEU A 83 -3.13 17.87 7.97
C LEU A 83 -3.99 17.35 6.81
N LEU A 84 -3.34 17.03 5.69
CA LEU A 84 -3.97 16.32 4.58
C LEU A 84 -3.99 14.81 4.85
N ASN A 85 -4.99 14.11 4.29
CA ASN A 85 -5.15 12.65 4.42
C ASN A 85 -4.04 11.86 3.70
N SER A 86 -3.59 12.41 2.57
CA SER A 86 -2.51 11.95 1.73
C SER A 86 -1.66 13.16 1.31
N VAL A 87 -0.37 12.93 1.04
CA VAL A 87 0.49 13.97 0.48
C VAL A 87 0.05 14.25 -0.95
N VAL A 88 -0.29 15.51 -1.23
CA VAL A 88 -0.59 15.98 -2.58
C VAL A 88 0.71 16.39 -3.24
N PHE A 89 1.07 15.71 -4.32
CA PHE A 89 2.32 15.93 -5.03
C PHE A 89 2.11 16.75 -6.30
N SER A 90 3.01 17.69 -6.56
CA SER A 90 2.84 18.64 -7.68
C SER A 90 3.51 18.17 -8.98
N THR A 91 4.44 17.21 -8.92
CA THR A 91 5.24 16.77 -10.08
C THR A 91 5.36 15.25 -10.18
N MET A 92 4.41 14.48 -9.65
CA MET A 92 4.40 13.05 -9.94
C MET A 92 4.11 12.87 -11.42
N GLY A 93 5.13 12.51 -12.21
CA GLY A 93 4.93 11.96 -13.54
C GLY A 93 3.95 10.79 -13.49
N GLU A 94 3.30 10.51 -14.62
CA GLU A 94 2.24 9.50 -14.77
C GLU A 94 2.44 8.31 -13.82
N GLN A 95 1.54 8.19 -12.85
CA GLN A 95 1.61 7.11 -11.88
C GLN A 95 1.47 5.79 -12.63
N SER A 96 2.49 4.95 -12.52
CA SER A 96 2.45 3.62 -13.12
C SER A 96 1.36 2.81 -12.45
N ILE A 97 0.28 2.51 -13.19
CA ILE A 97 -0.80 1.61 -12.77
C ILE A 97 -0.18 0.34 -12.22
N LEU A 98 -0.42 -0.05 -10.96
CA LEU A 98 0.22 -1.22 -10.35
C LEU A 98 -0.71 -2.44 -10.40
N SER A 99 -0.23 -3.54 -10.97
CA SER A 99 -0.92 -4.83 -10.91
C SER A 99 -0.97 -5.37 -9.47
N ASN A 100 -1.93 -6.25 -9.19
CA ASN A 100 -2.03 -6.94 -7.89
C ASN A 100 -0.71 -7.59 -7.46
N THR A 101 0.04 -8.17 -8.40
CA THR A 101 1.32 -8.83 -8.11
C THR A 101 2.38 -7.81 -7.74
N GLU A 102 2.46 -6.67 -8.44
CA GLU A 102 3.40 -5.58 -8.10
C GLU A 102 3.05 -4.94 -6.75
N GLN A 103 1.75 -4.72 -6.46
CA GLN A 103 1.29 -4.23 -5.16
C GLN A 103 1.70 -5.18 -4.02
N SER A 104 1.49 -6.48 -4.21
CA SER A 104 1.91 -7.52 -3.25
C SER A 104 3.42 -7.54 -3.06
N PHE A 105 4.19 -7.34 -4.13
CA PHE A 105 5.64 -7.25 -4.06
C PHE A 105 6.11 -6.04 -3.24
N ILE A 106 5.47 -4.89 -3.42
CA ILE A 106 5.80 -3.66 -2.66
C ILE A 106 5.52 -3.87 -1.16
N LEU A 107 4.40 -4.51 -0.81
CA LEU A 107 4.12 -4.88 0.58
C LEU A 107 5.15 -5.85 1.16
N LEU A 108 5.61 -6.82 0.36
CA LEU A 108 6.72 -7.70 0.73
C LEU A 108 7.99 -6.88 0.99
N LEU A 109 8.37 -5.98 0.09
CA LEU A 109 9.55 -5.11 0.27
C LEU A 109 9.46 -4.28 1.56
N CYS A 110 8.28 -3.76 1.89
CA CYS A 110 8.04 -3.07 3.15
C CYS A 110 8.32 -3.98 4.37
N GLU A 111 7.83 -5.22 4.36
CA GLU A 111 8.05 -6.18 5.44
C GLU A 111 9.51 -6.61 5.55
N LEU A 112 10.19 -6.80 4.42
CA LEU A 112 11.61 -7.08 4.40
C LEU A 112 12.39 -5.89 4.99
N HIS A 113 12.11 -4.67 4.53
CA HIS A 113 12.77 -3.46 5.02
C HIS A 113 12.64 -3.32 6.54
N ARG A 114 11.41 -3.48 7.06
CA ARG A 114 11.13 -3.45 8.51
C ARG A 114 11.90 -4.52 9.31
N ARG A 115 12.22 -5.68 8.71
CA ARG A 115 12.95 -6.78 9.39
C ARG A 115 14.47 -6.67 9.28
N HIS A 116 14.96 -6.05 8.21
CA HIS A 116 16.40 -5.93 7.93
C HIS A 116 17.02 -4.73 8.65
N TYR A 117 16.25 -3.66 8.86
CA TYR A 117 16.73 -2.43 9.46
C TYR A 117 16.22 -2.24 10.89
N PRO A 118 16.97 -1.51 11.74
CA PRO A 118 16.51 -1.12 13.07
C PRO A 118 15.20 -0.34 13.01
N ARG A 119 14.42 -0.40 14.10
CA ARG A 119 13.20 0.41 14.22
C ARG A 119 13.55 1.83 14.66
N ASP A 120 13.80 2.69 13.69
CA ASP A 120 14.00 4.12 13.85
C ASP A 120 13.00 4.93 13.01
N ASP A 121 12.94 6.25 13.23
CA ASP A 121 12.01 7.14 12.54
C ASP A 121 12.19 7.10 11.02
N LEU A 122 13.44 6.97 10.55
CA LEU A 122 13.75 6.88 9.12
C LEU A 122 13.18 5.61 8.50
N THR A 123 13.38 4.45 9.14
CA THR A 123 12.85 3.17 8.69
C THR A 123 11.33 3.18 8.70
N GLU A 124 10.71 3.82 9.70
CA GLU A 124 9.25 3.99 9.74
C GLU A 124 8.75 4.86 8.58
N GLN A 125 9.41 5.98 8.26
CA GLN A 125 9.07 6.79 7.09
C GLN A 125 9.25 6.02 5.77
N GLN A 126 10.30 5.21 5.65
CA GLN A 126 10.54 4.35 4.49
C GLN A 126 9.46 3.28 4.33
N CYS A 127 9.03 2.65 5.43
CA CYS A 127 7.93 1.68 5.41
C CYS A 127 6.60 2.35 5.03
N LEU A 128 6.33 3.54 5.57
CA LEU A 128 5.16 4.33 5.20
C LEU A 128 5.18 4.73 3.72
N ALA A 129 6.34 5.02 3.14
CA ALA A 129 6.46 5.34 1.72
C ALA A 129 6.03 4.16 0.84
N TYR A 130 6.42 2.92 1.16
CA TYR A 130 5.93 1.73 0.44
C TYR A 130 4.41 1.57 0.56
N ILE A 131 3.89 1.67 1.79
CA ILE A 131 2.45 1.51 2.07
C ILE A 131 1.63 2.58 1.35
N ASN A 132 2.05 3.84 1.41
CA ASN A 132 1.36 4.95 0.74
C ASN A 132 1.35 4.80 -0.78
N THR A 133 2.40 4.25 -1.39
CA THR A 133 2.41 3.94 -2.82
C THR A 133 1.34 2.90 -3.18
N VAL A 134 1.15 1.86 -2.35
CA VAL A 134 0.08 0.88 -2.56
C VAL A 134 -1.29 1.50 -2.31
N ILE A 135 -1.47 2.29 -1.25
CA ILE A 135 -2.75 2.97 -0.96
C ILE A 135 -3.17 3.83 -2.15
N ARG A 136 -2.25 4.62 -2.72
CA ARG A 136 -2.56 5.47 -3.87
C ARG A 136 -2.98 4.66 -5.11
N ALA A 137 -2.38 3.49 -5.33
CA ALA A 137 -2.78 2.61 -6.42
C ALA A 137 -4.18 1.98 -6.19
N VAL A 138 -4.52 1.64 -4.94
CA VAL A 138 -5.79 1.01 -4.57
C VAL A 138 -6.94 2.02 -4.50
N TYR A 139 -6.67 3.21 -3.96
CA TYR A 139 -7.63 4.30 -3.71
C TYR A 139 -7.14 5.57 -4.43
N PRO A 140 -7.47 5.75 -5.72
CA PRO A 140 -7.15 6.98 -6.43
C PRO A 140 -7.91 8.17 -5.83
N ASP A 141 -7.25 9.32 -5.74
CA ASP A 141 -7.80 10.55 -5.13
C ASP A 141 -8.79 11.27 -6.09
N SER A 142 -8.77 10.95 -7.39
CA SER A 142 -9.65 11.53 -8.41
C SER A 142 -10.37 10.46 -9.23
N GLU A 143 -11.66 10.69 -9.54
CA GLU A 143 -12.47 9.83 -10.41
C GLU A 143 -11.91 9.67 -11.84
N ASN A 144 -11.01 10.57 -12.26
CA ASN A 144 -10.36 10.56 -13.57
C ASN A 144 -9.03 9.76 -13.60
N GLU A 145 -8.53 9.29 -12.46
CA GLU A 145 -7.33 8.45 -12.41
C GLU A 145 -7.68 6.98 -12.71
N ILE A 146 -6.83 6.32 -13.50
CA ILE A 146 -7.03 4.92 -13.89
C ILE A 146 -6.90 4.05 -12.64
N LYS A 147 -8.04 3.60 -12.11
CA LYS A 147 -8.10 2.70 -10.95
C LYS A 147 -7.32 1.42 -11.24
N SER A 148 -6.27 1.18 -10.46
CA SER A 148 -5.56 -0.10 -10.52
C SER A 148 -6.46 -1.19 -9.97
N SER A 149 -6.61 -2.29 -10.71
CA SER A 149 -7.33 -3.47 -10.22
C SER A 149 -6.64 -3.99 -8.97
N SER A 150 -7.30 -3.83 -7.84
CA SER A 150 -6.80 -4.21 -6.51
C SER A 150 -7.69 -5.27 -5.89
N SER A 151 -7.09 -6.17 -5.14
CA SER A 151 -7.81 -7.23 -4.42
C SER A 151 -8.05 -6.87 -2.95
N TRP A 152 -9.16 -7.35 -2.39
CA TRP A 152 -9.50 -7.14 -0.98
C TRP A 152 -8.37 -7.51 0.00
N PRO A 153 -7.64 -8.64 -0.16
CA PRO A 153 -6.54 -8.99 0.74
C PRO A 153 -5.39 -7.97 0.72
N ILE A 154 -5.03 -7.47 -0.47
CA ILE A 154 -3.96 -6.47 -0.61
C ILE A 154 -4.37 -5.17 0.06
N ALA A 155 -5.59 -4.68 -0.22
CA ALA A 155 -6.12 -3.47 0.38
C ALA A 155 -6.18 -3.58 1.92
N THR A 156 -6.68 -4.71 2.42
CA THR A 156 -6.80 -4.98 3.85
C THR A 156 -5.45 -5.05 4.55
N GLU A 157 -4.48 -5.76 3.97
CA GLU A 157 -3.14 -5.87 4.52
C GLU A 157 -2.41 -4.52 4.50
N THR A 158 -2.61 -3.73 3.45
CA THR A 158 -2.03 -2.38 3.34
C THR A 158 -2.53 -1.47 4.46
N LEU A 159 -3.86 -1.42 4.67
CA LEU A 159 -4.47 -0.61 5.73
C LEU A 159 -4.04 -1.09 7.12
N PHE A 160 -3.95 -2.41 7.31
CA PHE A 160 -3.47 -3.01 8.55
C PHE A 160 -2.05 -2.58 8.89
N ARG A 161 -1.12 -2.71 7.94
CA ARG A 161 0.27 -2.31 8.12
C ARG A 161 0.41 -0.83 8.39
N ARG A 162 -0.41 0.01 7.74
CA ARG A 162 -0.47 1.45 8.04
C ARG A 162 -0.84 1.70 9.51
N SER A 163 -1.90 1.05 10.00
CA SER A 163 -2.34 1.18 11.39
C SER A 163 -1.26 0.80 12.40
N LEU A 164 -0.39 -0.17 12.08
CA LEU A 164 0.72 -0.57 12.97
C LEU A 164 1.85 0.47 13.06
N LEU A 165 2.02 1.32 12.04
CA LEU A 165 3.08 2.34 12.02
C LEU A 165 2.63 3.68 12.62
N GLU A 166 1.33 3.90 12.83
CA GLU A 166 0.75 5.20 13.16
C GLU A 166 0.76 5.60 14.64
N HIS A 167 1.45 4.84 15.49
CA HIS A 167 1.49 5.02 16.94
C HIS A 167 2.06 6.36 17.45
N ASN A 168 2.84 7.09 16.65
CA ASN A 168 3.56 8.30 17.10
C ASN A 168 2.67 9.55 17.25
N SER A 169 1.39 9.50 16.90
CA SER A 169 0.48 10.65 17.00
C SER A 169 -0.90 10.20 17.44
N VAL A 170 -1.44 10.81 18.50
CA VAL A 170 -2.78 10.49 19.05
C VAL A 170 -3.84 10.43 17.95
N ARG A 171 -3.92 11.45 17.08
CA ARG A 171 -4.88 11.49 15.96
C ARG A 171 -4.71 10.36 14.95
N LYS A 172 -3.45 9.94 14.70
CA LYS A 172 -3.16 8.84 13.78
C LYS A 172 -3.50 7.50 14.43
N THR A 173 -3.23 7.35 15.73
CA THR A 173 -3.66 6.20 16.53
C THR A 173 -5.18 6.07 16.58
N GLU A 174 -5.92 7.16 16.77
CA GLU A 174 -7.40 7.14 16.73
C GLU A 174 -7.91 6.66 15.37
N ARG A 175 -7.40 7.24 14.28
CA ARG A 175 -7.73 6.79 12.91
C ARG A 175 -7.38 5.32 12.70
N ALA A 176 -6.22 4.87 13.16
CA ALA A 176 -5.76 3.49 13.07
C ALA A 176 -6.70 2.53 13.83
N LEU A 177 -7.16 2.91 15.02
CA LEU A 177 -8.12 2.16 15.82
C LEU A 177 -9.49 2.10 15.13
N SER A 178 -10.03 3.22 14.67
CA SER A 178 -11.28 3.23 13.90
C SER A 178 -11.18 2.36 12.64
N GLN A 179 -10.03 2.38 11.95
CA GLN A 179 -9.79 1.58 10.76
C GLN A 179 -9.80 0.08 11.07
N LEU A 180 -9.26 -0.32 12.23
CA LEU A 180 -9.31 -1.70 12.71
C LEU A 180 -10.73 -2.10 13.14
N GLU A 181 -11.46 -1.20 13.81
CA GLU A 181 -12.83 -1.43 14.26
C GLU A 181 -13.78 -1.73 13.10
N VAL A 182 -13.75 -0.92 12.03
CA VAL A 182 -14.57 -1.16 10.82
C VAL A 182 -14.25 -2.51 10.18
N ARG A 183 -13.01 -3.01 10.36
CA ARG A 183 -12.57 -4.28 9.78
C ARG A 183 -12.98 -5.51 10.63
N ILE A 184 -13.07 -5.38 11.95
CA ILE A 184 -13.35 -6.51 12.86
C ILE A 184 -14.68 -7.24 12.51
N PRO A 185 -15.80 -6.56 12.21
CA PRO A 185 -17.04 -7.21 11.79
C PRO A 185 -16.90 -8.09 10.54
N LEU A 186 -16.00 -7.73 9.61
CA LEU A 186 -15.75 -8.49 8.39
C LEU A 186 -15.02 -9.82 8.66
N TYR A 187 -14.25 -9.92 9.75
CA TYR A 187 -13.61 -11.17 10.18
C TYR A 187 -14.53 -12.07 11.00
N ILE A 188 -15.49 -11.48 11.72
CA ILE A 188 -16.39 -12.21 12.65
C ILE A 188 -17.63 -12.75 11.93
N ARG A 189 -18.06 -12.16 10.79
CA ARG A 189 -19.14 -12.69 9.96
C ARG A 189 -18.61 -13.41 8.71
N PRO A 190 -18.40 -14.73 8.75
CA PRO A 190 -17.99 -15.50 7.57
C PRO A 190 -19.04 -15.51 6.44
N GLU A 191 -20.30 -15.13 6.71
CA GLU A 191 -21.37 -15.10 5.70
C GLU A 191 -21.15 -14.07 4.56
N CYS A 192 -20.24 -13.10 4.73
CA CYS A 192 -19.85 -12.19 3.64
C CYS A 192 -18.73 -12.75 2.74
N PHE A 193 -18.06 -13.83 3.14
CA PHE A 193 -17.07 -14.52 2.30
C PHE A 193 -17.75 -15.32 1.18
N ASP A 194 -18.93 -15.89 1.45
CA ASP A 194 -19.68 -16.68 0.47
C ASP A 194 -20.28 -15.84 -0.67
N LEU A 195 -20.63 -14.58 -0.40
CA LEU A 195 -21.16 -13.65 -1.41
C LEU A 195 -20.12 -13.15 -2.42
N LEU A 196 -18.82 -13.33 -2.15
CA LEU A 196 -17.76 -12.93 -3.07
C LEU A 196 -17.32 -14.05 -4.02
N ILE A 197 -17.55 -15.32 -3.64
CA ILE A 197 -17.16 -16.50 -4.44
C ILE A 197 -18.34 -17.06 -5.24
N LEU A 198 -19.58 -16.93 -4.77
CA LEU A 198 -20.76 -17.38 -5.50
C LEU A 198 -21.55 -16.19 -6.02
N GLY A 199 -21.35 -15.88 -7.31
CA GLY A 199 -22.24 -15.03 -8.10
C GLY A 199 -23.64 -15.64 -8.26
N VAL A 200 -24.31 -15.96 -7.16
CA VAL A 200 -25.68 -16.46 -7.12
C VAL A 200 -26.54 -15.38 -6.50
N LYS A 201 -27.27 -14.65 -7.35
CA LYS A 201 -28.48 -13.93 -6.95
C LYS A 201 -29.42 -14.95 -6.31
N LEU A 202 -29.61 -14.89 -5.00
CA LEU A 202 -30.85 -15.36 -4.41
C LEU A 202 -31.88 -14.24 -4.52
N SER A 203 -32.73 -14.35 -5.54
CA SER A 203 -34.04 -13.71 -5.56
C SER A 203 -34.87 -14.33 -4.44
N VAL A 204 -35.39 -13.49 -3.55
CA VAL A 204 -36.65 -13.73 -2.86
C VAL A 204 -37.72 -12.92 -3.60
#